data_AF-A0A6B2FY06-F1
#
_entry.id   AF-A0A6B2FY06-F1
#
_cell.length_a   1.000
_cell.length_b   1.000
_cell.length_c   1.000
_cell.angle_alpha   90.00
_cell.angle_beta   90.00
_cell.angle_gamma   90.00
#
_symmetry.space_group_name_H-M   'P 1'
#
loop_
_entity.id
_entity.type
_entity.pdbx_description
1 polymer ?
#
loop_
_entity_poly.entity_id
_entity_poly.type
_entity_poly.pdbx_seq_one_letter_code
_entity_poly.pdbx_strand_id
1 'polypeptide(L)'
;LIYIYMPSVYNLFGMSSPYVKKLLSWKQGDEDERWAEKAIESLIKKLKNKKNLLPQLERALVSQDPNSSCITIPRSLDGRLQILHRKGLPHVIYCRIFRWPDLQSQHELKSVINCQTPFSKSLPDVCVNPYHYERVEASGTNACFLFESLLQC
;
A
#
# COMPACT_ATOMS: atom_id res chain seq x y z
N LEU A 1 -11.89 31.72 -15.42
CA LEU A 1 -10.42 31.90 -15.34
C LEU A 1 -10.11 32.64 -14.04
N ILE A 2 -9.88 31.92 -12.94
CA ILE A 2 -9.07 32.26 -11.75
C ILE A 2 -9.02 30.93 -10.98
N TYR A 3 -8.16 30.03 -11.47
CA TYR A 3 -7.52 29.02 -10.64
C TYR A 3 -6.16 29.63 -10.30
N ILE A 4 -6.00 30.24 -9.14
CA ILE A 4 -4.66 30.42 -8.57
C ILE A 4 -4.74 30.07 -7.09
N TYR A 5 -4.33 28.83 -6.82
CA TYR A 5 -3.47 28.47 -5.69
C TYR A 5 -3.93 28.94 -4.30
N MET A 6 -4.87 28.21 -3.70
CA MET A 6 -4.90 28.10 -2.24
C MET A 6 -3.85 27.06 -1.85
N PRO A 7 -2.67 27.43 -1.32
CA PRO A 7 -1.84 26.45 -0.63
C PRO A 7 -2.67 25.98 0.57
N SER A 8 -3.02 24.71 0.56
CA SER A 8 -3.63 23.98 1.67
C SER A 8 -3.04 24.44 3.01
N VAL A 9 -3.77 25.32 3.71
CA VAL A 9 -3.43 25.91 5.02
C VAL A 9 -3.14 24.84 6.10
N TYR A 10 -3.54 23.60 5.84
CA TYR A 10 -3.23 22.40 6.62
C TYR A 10 -1.73 22.08 6.72
N ASN A 11 -0.87 22.59 5.83
CA ASN A 11 0.60 22.41 5.95
C ASN A 11 1.26 23.38 6.94
N LEU A 12 0.57 24.46 7.35
CA LEU A 12 1.18 25.55 8.13
C LEU A 12 1.11 25.33 9.65
N PHE A 13 0.24 24.45 10.13
CA PHE A 13 -0.03 24.25 11.57
C PHE A 13 0.34 22.86 12.12
N GLY A 14 1.03 22.01 11.36
CA GLY A 14 1.40 20.67 11.84
C GLY A 14 0.20 19.76 12.17
N MET A 15 -1.02 20.15 11.83
CA MET A 15 -2.22 19.36 12.07
C MET A 15 -2.40 18.37 10.91
N SER A 16 -2.22 17.09 11.20
CA SER A 16 -2.65 16.02 10.30
C SER A 16 -4.12 16.20 9.92
N SER A 17 -4.43 16.01 8.64
CA SER A 17 -5.81 15.99 8.16
C SER A 17 -6.62 14.97 8.98
N PRO A 18 -7.90 15.25 9.33
CA PRO A 18 -8.75 14.28 10.03
C PRO A 18 -8.77 12.90 9.36
N TYR A 19 -8.59 12.87 8.04
CA TYR A 19 -8.51 11.66 7.26
C TYR A 19 -7.22 10.86 7.51
N VAL A 20 -6.08 11.56 7.66
CA VAL A 20 -4.81 10.92 8.04
C VAL A 20 -4.98 10.27 9.41
N LYS A 21 -5.56 10.98 10.38
CA LYS A 21 -5.83 10.44 11.73
C LYS A 21 -6.74 9.21 11.70
N LYS A 22 -7.80 9.26 10.89
CA LYS A 22 -8.70 8.11 10.68
C LYS A 22 -7.99 6.90 10.08
N LEU A 23 -7.11 7.09 9.10
CA LEU A 23 -6.32 5.98 8.55
C LEU A 23 -5.23 5.52 9.54
N LEU A 24 -4.63 6.43 10.29
CA LEU A 24 -3.61 6.13 11.28
C LEU A 24 -4.15 5.29 12.44
N SER A 25 -5.44 5.39 12.79
CA SER A 25 -6.06 4.51 13.79
C SER A 25 -6.15 3.05 13.37
N TRP A 26 -5.89 2.71 12.09
CA TRP A 26 -5.75 1.33 11.60
C TRP A 26 -4.32 0.81 11.68
N LYS A 27 -3.35 1.65 12.07
CA LYS A 27 -1.94 1.27 12.17
C LYS A 27 -1.78 0.13 13.17
N GLN A 28 -0.96 -0.85 12.82
CA GLN A 28 -0.57 -1.95 13.69
C GLN A 28 0.82 -1.70 14.29
N GLY A 29 1.03 -2.26 15.49
CA GLY A 29 2.33 -2.22 16.20
C GLY A 29 2.79 -0.82 16.60
N ASP A 30 4.10 -0.69 16.84
CA ASP A 30 4.78 0.49 17.38
C ASP A 30 5.69 1.19 16.36
N GLU A 31 5.56 0.87 15.06
CA GLU A 31 6.21 1.62 13.97
C GLU A 31 6.08 3.12 14.20
N ASP A 32 7.19 3.84 13.97
CA ASP A 32 7.35 5.27 14.25
C ASP A 32 6.12 6.05 13.75
N GLU A 33 5.36 6.60 14.69
CA GLU A 33 4.06 7.22 14.41
C GLU A 33 4.18 8.37 13.42
N ARG A 34 5.24 9.18 13.54
CA ARG A 34 5.53 10.30 12.64
C ARG A 34 5.86 9.80 11.24
N TRP A 35 6.59 8.70 11.13
CA TRP A 35 6.88 8.08 9.85
C TRP A 35 5.63 7.48 9.19
N ALA A 36 4.82 6.74 9.95
CA ALA A 36 3.57 6.15 9.48
C ALA A 36 2.56 7.23 9.04
N GLU A 37 2.45 8.33 9.79
CA GLU A 37 1.64 9.49 9.45
C GLU A 37 2.05 10.06 8.08
N LYS A 38 3.36 10.26 7.84
CA LYS A 38 3.86 10.74 6.55
C LYS A 38 3.68 9.75 5.41
N ALA A 39 3.74 8.45 5.68
CA ALA A 39 3.42 7.44 4.69
C ALA A 39 1.96 7.49 4.26
N ILE A 40 1.04 7.56 5.22
CA ILE A 40 -0.40 7.70 4.98
C ILE A 40 -0.71 9.02 4.26
N GLU A 41 -0.08 10.12 4.68
CA GLU A 41 -0.24 11.43 4.03
C GLU A 41 0.19 11.38 2.55
N SER A 42 1.32 10.74 2.26
CA SER A 42 1.81 10.50 0.89
C SER A 42 0.85 9.64 0.08
N LEU A 43 0.29 8.59 0.67
CA LEU A 43 -0.72 7.74 0.04
C LEU A 43 -1.96 8.54 -0.34
N ILE A 44 -2.54 9.27 0.62
CA ILE A 44 -3.74 10.09 0.41
C ILE A 44 -3.52 11.09 -0.74
N LYS A 45 -2.37 11.77 -0.77
CA LYS A 45 -2.02 12.70 -1.86
C LYS A 45 -2.02 12.03 -3.23
N LYS A 46 -1.51 10.80 -3.33
CA LYS A 46 -1.50 10.01 -4.58
C LYS A 46 -2.90 9.54 -4.97
N LEU A 47 -3.71 9.10 -4.00
CA LEU A 47 -5.06 8.59 -4.26
C LEU A 47 -6.06 9.69 -4.60
N LYS A 48 -5.91 10.91 -4.07
CA LYS A 48 -6.78 12.05 -4.39
C LYS A 48 -6.81 12.41 -5.88
N ASN A 49 -5.76 12.07 -6.62
CA ASN A 49 -5.69 12.32 -8.07
C ASN A 49 -6.49 11.30 -8.89
N LYS A 50 -6.92 10.18 -8.29
CA LYS A 50 -7.71 9.13 -8.93
C LYS A 50 -9.10 9.06 -8.29
N LYS A 51 -10.16 9.20 -9.08
CA LYS A 51 -11.54 9.18 -8.57
C LYS A 51 -11.82 7.85 -7.85
N ASN A 52 -12.51 7.92 -6.72
CA ASN A 52 -13.00 6.78 -5.93
C ASN A 52 -11.96 5.85 -5.25
N LEU A 53 -10.65 6.03 -5.44
CA LEU A 53 -9.68 5.15 -4.75
C LEU A 53 -9.62 5.37 -3.24
N LEU A 54 -9.73 6.63 -2.80
CA LEU A 54 -9.61 6.96 -1.39
C LEU A 54 -10.75 6.34 -0.54
N PRO A 55 -12.03 6.47 -0.92
CA PRO A 55 -13.12 5.74 -0.24
C PRO A 55 -13.02 4.21 -0.36
N GLN A 56 -12.46 3.69 -1.47
CA GLN A 56 -12.24 2.25 -1.62
C GLN A 56 -11.18 1.74 -0.64
N LEU A 57 -10.13 2.52 -0.37
CA LEU A 57 -9.13 2.16 0.65
C LEU A 57 -9.79 2.05 2.02
N GLU A 58 -10.61 3.02 2.41
CA GLU A 58 -11.36 2.94 3.67
C GLU A 58 -12.24 1.71 3.74
N ARG A 59 -12.99 1.44 2.67
CA ARG A 59 -13.83 0.24 2.60
C ARG A 59 -13.01 -1.02 2.76
N ALA A 60 -11.86 -1.13 2.09
CA ALA A 60 -10.98 -2.28 2.19
C ALA A 60 -10.43 -2.46 3.62
N LEU A 61 -10.07 -1.38 4.31
CA LEU A 61 -9.62 -1.43 5.71
C LEU A 61 -10.71 -1.90 6.67
N VAL A 62 -11.95 -1.46 6.46
CA VAL A 62 -13.12 -1.85 7.27
C VAL A 62 -13.57 -3.29 6.96
N SER A 63 -13.72 -3.63 5.69
CA SER A 63 -14.26 -4.94 5.28
C SER A 63 -13.23 -6.06 5.36
N GLN A 64 -11.94 -5.72 5.30
CA GLN A 64 -10.83 -6.68 5.25
C GLN A 64 -10.97 -7.70 4.12
N ASP A 65 -11.72 -7.33 3.07
CA ASP A 65 -12.15 -8.25 2.03
C ASP A 65 -11.08 -8.37 0.95
N PRO A 66 -10.52 -9.57 0.69
CA PRO A 66 -9.59 -9.79 -0.41
C PRO A 66 -10.25 -9.56 -1.78
N ASN A 67 -11.58 -9.55 -1.87
CA ASN A 67 -12.35 -9.24 -3.09
C ASN A 67 -12.66 -7.76 -3.29
N SER A 68 -12.17 -6.89 -2.39
CA SER A 68 -12.23 -5.44 -2.59
C SER A 68 -11.44 -5.00 -3.82
N SER A 69 -11.67 -3.77 -4.29
CA SER A 69 -10.98 -3.22 -5.46
C SER A 69 -9.49 -2.95 -5.19
N CYS A 70 -8.68 -2.96 -6.25
CA CYS A 70 -7.27 -2.59 -6.15
C CYS A 70 -7.14 -1.11 -5.79
N ILE A 71 -6.24 -0.81 -4.85
CA ILE A 71 -5.85 0.56 -4.51
C ILE A 71 -4.49 0.81 -5.13
N THR A 72 -4.43 1.58 -6.23
CA THR A 72 -3.21 1.67 -7.04
C THR A 72 -2.49 3.01 -6.94
N ILE A 73 -1.17 2.96 -6.93
CA ILE A 73 -0.29 4.14 -7.05
C ILE A 73 0.70 3.96 -8.21
N PRO A 74 1.18 5.06 -8.83
CA PRO A 74 2.21 4.97 -9.86
C PRO A 74 3.49 4.30 -9.34
N ARG A 75 4.05 3.38 -10.14
CA ARG A 75 5.29 2.68 -9.85
C ARG A 75 6.49 3.55 -10.24
N SER A 76 7.46 3.69 -9.33
CA SER A 76 8.76 4.30 -9.63
C SER A 76 9.59 3.41 -10.57
N LEU A 77 10.59 3.97 -11.26
CA LEU A 77 11.48 3.21 -12.15
C LEU A 77 12.15 2.01 -11.46
N ASP A 78 12.56 2.17 -10.21
CA ASP A 78 13.18 1.13 -9.39
C ASP A 78 12.16 0.36 -8.51
N GLY A 79 10.86 0.65 -8.64
CA GLY A 79 9.79 0.05 -7.85
C GLY A 79 9.73 0.49 -6.37
N ARG A 80 10.61 1.40 -5.92
CA ARG A 80 10.67 1.83 -4.52
C ARG A 80 9.93 3.15 -4.28
N LEU A 81 9.42 3.31 -3.06
CA LEU A 81 8.80 4.52 -2.55
C LEU A 81 9.69 5.11 -1.44
N GLN A 82 9.93 6.42 -1.48
CA GLN A 82 10.70 7.15 -0.48
C GLN A 82 9.79 7.96 0.45
N ILE A 83 9.96 7.80 1.76
CA ILE A 83 9.18 8.45 2.81
C ILE A 83 10.14 8.84 3.94
N LEU A 84 10.30 10.15 4.20
CA LEU A 84 11.21 10.71 5.22
C LEU A 84 12.57 9.99 5.27
N HIS A 85 13.36 10.10 4.20
CA HIS A 85 14.69 9.48 4.08
C HIS A 85 14.75 7.93 4.09
N ARG A 86 13.63 7.23 4.30
CA ARG A 86 13.55 5.76 4.17
C ARG A 86 13.05 5.38 2.78
N LYS A 87 13.64 4.35 2.16
CA LYS A 87 13.19 3.77 0.90
C LYS A 87 12.69 2.35 1.14
N GLY A 88 11.54 2.00 0.57
CA GLY A 88 10.97 0.66 0.68
C GLY A 88 10.00 0.35 -0.44
N LEU A 89 9.56 -0.90 -0.53
CA LEU A 89 8.57 -1.29 -1.53
C LEU A 89 7.18 -0.85 -1.08
N PRO A 90 6.37 -0.23 -1.96
CA PRO A 90 5.12 0.41 -1.55
C PRO A 90 4.13 -0.58 -0.93
N HIS A 91 3.95 -1.77 -1.52
CA HIS A 91 3.06 -2.79 -0.99
C HIS A 91 3.52 -3.31 0.38
N VAL A 92 4.83 -3.51 0.59
CA VAL A 92 5.40 -3.89 1.90
C VAL A 92 5.15 -2.80 2.94
N ILE A 93 5.41 -1.53 2.60
CA ILE A 93 5.19 -0.39 3.50
C ILE A 93 3.75 -0.35 4.02
N TYR A 94 2.77 -0.41 3.13
CA TYR A 94 1.37 -0.28 3.54
C TYR A 94 0.81 -1.56 4.18
N CYS A 95 1.29 -2.76 3.79
CA CYS A 95 0.98 -3.99 4.52
C CYS A 95 1.55 -3.97 5.94
N ARG A 96 2.76 -3.43 6.13
CA ARG A 96 3.38 -3.29 7.44
C ARG A 96 2.57 -2.35 8.34
N ILE A 97 2.22 -1.18 7.80
CA ILE A 97 1.43 -0.18 8.54
C ILE A 97 0.07 -0.75 8.95
N PHE A 98 -0.67 -1.39 8.04
CA PHE A 98 -2.07 -1.74 8.29
C PHE A 98 -2.33 -3.17 8.78
N ARG A 99 -1.36 -4.10 8.70
CA ARG A 99 -1.60 -5.52 9.03
C ARG A 99 -0.49 -6.15 9.85
N TRP A 100 0.75 -6.13 9.36
CA TRP A 100 1.85 -6.93 9.92
C TRP A 100 3.05 -6.05 10.28
N PRO A 101 3.12 -5.49 11.51
CA PRO A 101 4.18 -4.56 11.89
C PRO A 101 5.58 -5.20 11.85
N ASP A 102 5.65 -6.51 12.00
CA ASP A 102 6.87 -7.32 11.96
C ASP A 102 7.27 -7.77 10.55
N LEU A 103 6.53 -7.39 9.50
CA LEU A 103 6.82 -7.76 8.11
C LEU A 103 8.18 -7.20 7.67
N GLN A 104 9.15 -8.05 7.32
CA GLN A 104 10.51 -7.62 7.00
C GLN A 104 10.70 -7.38 5.51
N SER A 105 10.19 -8.27 4.66
CA SER A 105 10.50 -8.27 3.23
C SER A 105 9.30 -8.59 2.33
N GLN A 106 9.46 -8.36 1.03
CA GLN A 106 8.48 -8.78 0.01
C GLN A 106 8.33 -10.30 -0.11
N HIS A 107 9.34 -11.08 0.31
CA HIS A 107 9.31 -12.55 0.20
C HIS A 107 8.31 -13.19 1.16
N GLU A 108 7.87 -12.43 2.17
CA GLU A 108 6.80 -12.82 3.08
C GLU A 108 5.41 -12.46 2.54
N LEU A 109 5.29 -11.90 1.33
CA LEU A 109 4.01 -11.50 0.74
C LEU A 109 3.75 -12.22 -0.60
N LYS A 110 2.55 -12.77 -0.74
CA LYS A 110 2.02 -13.27 -2.01
C LYS A 110 0.73 -12.51 -2.34
N SER A 111 0.55 -12.10 -3.59
CA SER A 111 -0.70 -11.45 -4.00
C SER A 111 -1.84 -12.45 -4.15
N VAL A 112 -3.05 -12.04 -3.76
CA VAL A 112 -4.29 -12.79 -4.05
C VAL A 112 -4.56 -12.86 -5.56
N ILE A 113 -5.27 -13.89 -6.01
CA ILE A 113 -5.48 -14.19 -7.43
C ILE A 113 -6.24 -13.11 -8.20
N ASN A 114 -7.16 -12.43 -7.53
CA ASN A 114 -8.01 -11.38 -8.08
C ASN A 114 -7.35 -9.98 -8.06
N CYS A 115 -6.12 -9.86 -7.55
CA CYS A 115 -5.36 -8.61 -7.64
C CYS A 115 -4.96 -8.36 -9.10
N GLN A 116 -5.47 -7.26 -9.66
CA GLN A 116 -5.24 -6.92 -11.06
C GLN A 116 -3.82 -6.36 -11.28
N THR A 117 -3.32 -5.58 -10.32
CA THR A 117 -2.04 -4.87 -10.41
C THR A 117 -1.07 -5.19 -9.25
N PRO A 118 -0.77 -6.47 -8.95
CA PRO A 118 0.17 -6.82 -7.90
C PRO A 118 1.59 -6.34 -8.24
N PHE A 119 2.43 -6.16 -7.22
CA PHE A 119 3.81 -5.71 -7.40
C PHE A 119 4.63 -6.59 -8.36
N SER A 120 4.40 -7.91 -8.36
CA SER A 120 5.12 -8.89 -9.19
C SER A 120 4.95 -8.71 -10.69
N LYS A 121 3.82 -8.14 -11.16
CA LYS A 121 3.53 -7.98 -12.60
C LYS A 121 4.28 -6.82 -13.27
N SER A 122 5.07 -6.03 -12.53
CA SER A 122 5.87 -4.94 -13.10
C SER A 122 5.10 -3.94 -13.98
N LEU A 123 3.82 -3.70 -13.64
CA LEU A 123 2.94 -2.77 -14.34
C LEU A 123 3.26 -1.29 -13.98
N PRO A 124 2.79 -0.33 -14.80
CA PRO A 124 2.98 1.11 -14.53
C PRO A 124 2.39 1.58 -13.19
N ASP A 125 1.35 0.90 -12.72
CA ASP A 125 0.71 1.10 -11.43
C ASP A 125 0.89 -0.14 -10.56
N VAL A 126 0.99 0.05 -9.24
CA VAL A 126 1.10 -1.03 -8.24
C VAL A 126 -0.04 -0.94 -7.22
N CYS A 127 -0.65 -2.08 -6.92
CA CYS A 127 -1.65 -2.22 -5.87
C CYS A 127 -0.98 -2.18 -4.48
N VAL A 128 -1.52 -1.36 -3.61
CA VAL A 128 -1.10 -1.19 -2.21
C VAL A 128 -2.23 -1.50 -1.22
N ASN A 129 -3.33 -2.10 -1.69
CA ASN A 129 -4.38 -2.61 -0.81
C ASN A 129 -3.78 -3.73 0.07
N PRO A 130 -3.72 -3.56 1.40
CA PRO A 130 -3.07 -4.54 2.26
C PRO A 130 -3.80 -5.90 2.28
N TYR A 131 -5.09 -5.95 1.92
CA TYR A 131 -5.88 -7.18 1.81
C TYR A 131 -5.77 -7.87 0.44
N HIS A 132 -4.98 -7.30 -0.48
CA HIS A 132 -4.60 -7.96 -1.74
C HIS A 132 -3.30 -8.75 -1.63
N TYR A 133 -2.75 -8.86 -0.43
CA TYR A 133 -1.56 -9.65 -0.13
C TYR A 133 -1.86 -10.59 1.03
N GLU A 134 -1.31 -11.78 0.96
CA GLU A 134 -1.32 -12.80 1.99
C GLU A 134 0.10 -12.97 2.51
N ARG A 135 0.22 -13.17 3.83
CA ARG A 135 1.52 -13.45 4.43
C ARG A 135 1.88 -14.90 4.20
N VAL A 136 3.09 -15.14 3.74
CA VAL A 136 3.68 -16.47 3.58
C VAL A 136 4.96 -16.54 4.39
N GLU A 137 5.36 -17.75 4.76
CA GLU A 137 6.69 -17.94 5.35
C GLU A 137 7.74 -17.54 4.31
N ALA A 138 8.74 -16.75 4.74
CA ALA A 138 9.91 -16.45 3.91
C ALA A 138 10.68 -17.76 3.72
N SER A 139 10.27 -18.57 2.74
CA SER A 139 10.87 -19.86 2.47
C SER A 139 12.33 -19.65 2.11
N GLY A 140 13.23 -19.89 3.08
CA GLY A 140 14.58 -20.29 2.78
C GLY A 140 14.49 -21.63 2.07
N THR A 141 14.47 -21.60 0.73
CA THR A 141 14.42 -22.76 -0.18
C THR A 141 13.08 -23.54 -0.26
N ASN A 142 12.61 -23.73 -1.50
CA ASN A 142 11.66 -24.74 -2.01
C ASN A 142 10.15 -24.65 -1.67
N ALA A 143 9.33 -24.10 -2.59
CA ALA A 143 7.98 -24.62 -2.96
C ALA A 143 7.22 -23.77 -4.01
N CYS A 144 7.84 -23.37 -5.14
CA CYS A 144 7.08 -22.77 -6.26
C CYS A 144 7.34 -23.42 -7.63
N PHE A 145 8.16 -24.47 -7.72
CA PHE A 145 8.42 -25.18 -8.99
C PHE A 145 7.57 -26.44 -9.20
N LEU A 146 6.61 -26.78 -8.32
CA LEU A 146 5.87 -28.05 -8.42
C LEU A 146 4.44 -27.95 -8.96
N PHE A 147 3.99 -26.79 -9.46
CA PHE A 147 2.66 -26.68 -10.08
C PHE A 147 2.64 -26.35 -11.58
N GLU A 148 3.79 -26.18 -12.23
CA GLU A 148 3.85 -25.96 -13.69
C GLU A 148 4.00 -27.26 -14.53
N SER A 149 4.17 -28.44 -13.91
CA SER A 149 4.35 -29.70 -14.65
C SER A 149 3.09 -30.51 -14.93
N LEU A 150 1.88 -30.00 -14.63
CA LEU A 150 0.62 -30.74 -14.82
C LEU A 150 -0.43 -30.08 -15.74
N LEU A 151 -0.10 -28.96 -16.40
CA LEU A 151 -0.91 -28.43 -17.50
C LEU A 151 -0.07 -28.22 -18.76
N GLN A 152 0.32 -29.34 -19.35
CA GLN A 152 0.60 -29.44 -20.78
C GLN A 152 -0.12 -30.69 -21.29
N CYS A 153 -1.37 -30.50 -21.70
CA CYS A 153 -1.98 -31.26 -22.78
C CYS A 153 -1.82 -30.45 -24.06
#